data_AF-A0A971Z7H2-F1
#
_entry.id   AF-A0A971Z7H2-F1
#
_cell.length_a   1.000
_cell.length_b   1.000
_cell.length_c   1.000
_cell.angle_alpha   90.00
_cell.angle_beta   90.00
_cell.angle_gamma   90.00
#
_symmetry.space_group_name_H-M   'P 1'
#
loop_
_entity.id
_entity.type
_entity.pdbx_description
1 polymer ?
#
loop_
_entity_poly.entity_id
_entity_poly.type
_entity_poly.pdbx_seq_one_letter_code
_entity_poly.pdbx_strand_id
1 'polypeptide(L)'
;TFAEAIMFMQRSVFPVCAEALEPVKLIGFSNRLMLRHLEQNPQTCLHLLGHMSVRLHQRLDELENLTLQNATQRLALYLVGQVRDRGTDSAEIELVLPKSLIAARLSIKPETFSRAIANLRDRGLIDSRARQISIPSIQSLLNEFAEGQAPNPEHKAGVIASDSP
;
A
#
# COMPACT_ATOMS: atom_id res chain seq x y z
N THR A 1 13.83 2.67 12.19
CA THR A 1 14.46 3.85 12.81
C THR A 1 13.75 5.06 12.26
N PHE A 2 13.49 6.04 13.10
CA PHE A 2 12.82 7.28 12.73
C PHE A 2 13.67 8.45 13.24
N ALA A 3 13.50 9.63 12.64
CA ALA A 3 14.17 10.88 13.01
C ALA A 3 15.66 11.03 12.63
N GLU A 4 16.31 10.06 11.98
CA GLU A 4 17.70 10.23 11.51
C GLU A 4 17.86 11.36 10.49
N ALA A 5 16.83 11.62 9.68
CA ALA A 5 16.81 12.71 8.71
C ALA A 5 16.89 14.10 9.38
N ILE A 6 16.41 14.22 10.62
CA ILE A 6 16.41 15.47 11.39
C ILE A 6 17.84 15.90 11.73
N MET A 7 18.77 14.95 11.80
CA MET A 7 20.18 15.24 12.01
C MET A 7 20.78 16.10 10.89
N PHE A 8 20.21 16.01 9.68
CA PHE A 8 20.65 16.73 8.49
C PHE A 8 19.77 17.96 8.17
N MET A 9 18.66 18.16 8.89
CA MET A 9 17.78 19.31 8.67
C MET A 9 18.32 20.55 9.39
N GLN A 10 18.26 21.71 8.74
CA GLN A 10 18.72 22.99 9.30
C GLN A 10 17.89 23.47 10.51
N ARG A 11 16.71 22.88 10.75
CA ARG A 11 15.83 23.20 11.88
C ARG A 11 15.67 21.98 12.77
N SER A 12 16.01 22.12 14.05
CA SER A 12 15.87 21.10 15.10
C SER A 12 14.41 20.92 15.57
N VAL A 13 13.45 20.93 14.65
CA VAL A 13 12.05 20.69 14.99
C VAL A 13 11.75 19.22 14.73
N PHE A 14 11.40 18.49 15.79
CA PHE A 14 10.96 17.10 15.66
C PHE A 14 9.51 17.09 15.15
N PRO A 15 9.22 16.55 13.95
CA PRO A 15 7.88 16.52 13.39
C PRO A 15 7.01 15.39 13.97
N VAL A 16 7.56 14.61 14.89
CA VAL A 16 6.95 13.41 15.46
C VAL A 16 7.23 13.33 16.97
N CYS A 17 6.29 12.77 17.72
CA CYS A 17 6.47 12.42 19.12
C CYS A 17 6.90 10.96 19.24
N ALA A 18 7.66 10.64 20.30
CA ALA A 18 8.00 9.27 20.65
C ALA A 18 7.57 9.01 22.10
N GLU A 19 6.86 7.91 22.32
CA GLU A 19 6.37 7.47 23.62
C GLU A 19 6.72 5.98 23.80
N ALA A 20 7.07 5.59 25.01
CA ALA A 20 7.37 4.20 25.36
C ALA A 20 6.11 3.52 25.91
N LEU A 21 5.66 2.44 25.25
CA LEU A 21 4.49 1.65 25.69
C LEU A 21 4.81 0.68 26.85
N GLU A 22 6.10 0.44 27.10
CA GLU A 22 6.61 -0.44 28.14
C GLU A 22 7.97 0.09 28.65
N PRO A 23 8.51 -0.42 29.77
CA PRO A 23 9.83 0.00 30.25
C PRO A 23 10.94 -0.30 29.24
N VAL A 24 11.55 0.76 28.69
CA VAL A 24 12.63 0.66 27.69
C VAL A 24 13.93 1.30 28.18
N LYS A 25 15.06 0.79 27.69
CA LYS A 25 16.36 1.44 27.83
C LYS A 25 16.74 2.11 26.52
N LEU A 26 17.05 3.40 26.56
CA LEU A 26 17.43 4.19 25.39
C LEU A 26 18.92 4.50 25.40
N ILE A 27 19.50 4.60 24.19
CA ILE A 27 20.86 5.10 23.99
C ILE A 27 20.74 6.40 23.18
N GLY A 28 21.20 7.49 23.79
CA GLY A 28 21.24 8.80 23.15
C GLY A 28 22.60 9.07 22.52
N PHE A 29 22.59 9.56 21.29
CA PHE A 29 23.79 10.04 20.62
C PHE A 29 23.71 11.55 20.40
N SER A 30 24.81 12.26 20.63
CA SER A 30 24.87 13.69 20.32
C SER A 30 24.90 13.89 18.82
N ASN A 31 23.90 14.61 18.28
CA ASN A 31 23.84 14.97 16.86
C ASN A 31 25.15 15.64 16.40
N ARG A 32 25.68 16.57 17.19
CA ARG A 32 26.95 17.26 16.89
C ARG A 32 28.15 16.31 16.77
N LEU A 33 28.25 15.30 17.63
CA LEU A 33 29.35 14.32 17.56
C LEU A 33 29.21 13.44 16.32
N MET A 34 27.98 13.02 16.01
CA MET A 34 27.71 12.17 14.86
C MET A 34 27.97 12.92 13.54
N LEU A 35 27.60 14.20 13.43
CA LEU A 35 27.92 15.05 12.28
C LEU A 35 29.44 15.21 12.09
N ARG A 36 30.19 15.49 13.17
CA ARG A 36 31.67 15.54 13.10
C ARG A 36 32.28 14.23 12.62
N HIS A 37 31.75 13.09 13.06
CA HIS A 37 32.23 11.79 12.59
C HIS A 37 31.93 11.56 11.10
N LEU A 38 30.78 12.01 10.61
CA LEU A 38 30.44 11.93 9.18
C LEU A 38 31.31 12.86 8.33
N GLU A 39 31.67 14.05 8.83
CA GLU A 39 32.63 14.96 8.18
C GLU A 39 34.04 14.35 8.09
N GLN A 40 34.48 13.67 9.15
CA GLN A 40 35.80 13.06 9.22
C GLN A 40 35.91 11.74 8.43
N ASN A 41 34.79 11.10 8.11
CA ASN A 41 34.77 9.83 7.39
C ASN A 41 33.69 9.81 6.29
N PRO A 42 34.05 10.25 5.07
CA PRO A 42 33.13 10.26 3.92
C PRO A 42 32.59 8.88 3.54
N GLN A 43 33.35 7.80 3.78
CA GLN A 43 32.91 6.43 3.47
C GLN A 43 31.75 5.99 4.36
N THR A 44 31.75 6.41 5.63
CA THR A 44 30.61 6.17 6.54
C THR A 44 29.37 6.94 6.09
N CYS A 45 29.55 8.16 5.59
CA CYS A 45 28.46 8.97 5.03
C CYS A 45 27.81 8.29 3.81
N LEU A 46 28.63 7.78 2.87
CA LEU A 46 28.13 7.05 1.70
C LEU A 46 27.39 5.76 2.07
N HIS A 47 27.88 5.01 3.06
CA HIS A 47 27.15 3.83 3.58
C HIS A 47 25.80 4.20 4.19
N LEU A 48 25.75 5.28 4.97
CA LEU A 48 24.51 5.76 5.57
C LEU A 48 23.50 6.15 4.48
N LEU A 49 23.93 6.91 3.46
CA LEU A 49 23.11 7.30 2.31
C LEU A 49 22.61 6.09 1.52
N GLY A 50 23.49 5.11 1.27
CA GLY A 50 23.12 3.86 0.60
C GLY A 50 22.04 3.09 1.37
N HIS A 51 22.20 2.94 2.69
CA HIS A 51 21.20 2.30 3.55
C HIS A 51 19.86 3.04 3.57
N MET A 52 19.87 4.38 3.63
CA MET A 52 18.64 5.16 3.55
C MET A 52 17.95 4.98 2.19
N SER A 53 18.71 4.98 1.09
CA SER A 53 18.18 4.76 -0.26
C SER A 53 17.50 3.40 -0.39
N VAL A 54 18.14 2.31 0.05
CA VAL A 54 17.54 0.97 0.04
C VAL A 54 16.24 0.94 0.84
N ARG A 55 16.22 1.55 2.03
CA ARG A 55 15.01 1.61 2.87
C ARG A 55 13.88 2.41 2.21
N LEU A 56 14.18 3.51 1.53
CA LEU A 56 13.18 4.27 0.79
C LEU A 56 12.55 3.45 -0.33
N HIS A 57 13.37 2.71 -1.08
CA HIS A 57 12.85 1.82 -2.13
C HIS A 57 11.96 0.73 -1.53
N GLN A 58 12.37 0.08 -0.44
CA GLN A 58 11.53 -0.92 0.25
C GLN A 58 10.17 -0.35 0.67
N ARG A 59 10.13 0.89 1.18
CA ARG A 59 8.86 1.56 1.55
C ARG A 59 8.00 1.91 0.34
N LEU A 60 8.62 2.32 -0.78
CA LEU A 60 7.89 2.57 -2.02
C LEU A 60 7.33 1.27 -2.60
N ASP A 61 8.09 0.16 -2.54
CA ASP A 61 7.65 -1.15 -2.99
C ASP A 61 6.47 -1.66 -2.14
N GLU A 62 6.52 -1.48 -0.81
CA GLU A 62 5.40 -1.77 0.08
C GLU A 62 4.14 -0.98 -0.30
N LEU A 63 4.29 0.32 -0.55
CA LEU A 63 3.18 1.19 -0.97
C LEU A 63 2.62 0.78 -2.35
N GLU A 64 3.50 0.44 -3.30
CA GLU A 64 3.08 -0.03 -4.62
C GLU A 64 2.31 -1.34 -4.50
N ASN A 65 2.79 -2.28 -3.68
CA ASN A 65 2.11 -3.55 -3.42
C ASN A 65 0.74 -3.34 -2.79
N LEU A 66 0.61 -2.47 -1.78
CA LEU A 66 -0.67 -2.11 -1.18
C LEU A 66 -1.62 -1.44 -2.18
N THR A 67 -1.08 -0.55 -3.01
CA THR A 67 -1.84 0.13 -4.07
C THR A 67 -2.33 -0.89 -5.11
N LEU A 68 -1.47 -1.83 -5.51
CA LEU A 68 -1.78 -2.87 -6.48
C LEU A 68 -2.82 -3.87 -5.93
N GLN A 69 -2.70 -4.28 -4.66
CA GLN A 69 -3.70 -5.14 -4.01
C GLN A 69 -5.07 -4.46 -3.99
N ASN A 70 -5.13 -3.20 -3.55
CA ASN A 70 -6.37 -2.41 -3.57
C ASN A 70 -6.95 -2.23 -4.98
N ALA A 71 -6.09 -1.99 -5.99
CA ALA A 71 -6.50 -1.88 -7.38
C ALA A 71 -7.06 -3.19 -7.94
N THR A 72 -6.41 -4.32 -7.62
CA THR A 72 -6.80 -5.67 -8.04
C THR A 72 -8.15 -6.05 -7.46
N GLN A 73 -8.38 -5.76 -6.17
CA GLN A 73 -9.67 -5.95 -5.52
C GLN A 73 -10.78 -5.08 -6.12
N ARG A 74 -10.53 -3.78 -6.31
CA ARG A 74 -11.49 -2.86 -6.95
C ARG A 74 -11.87 -3.32 -8.35
N LEU A 75 -10.89 -3.81 -9.10
CA LEU A 75 -11.10 -4.36 -10.44
C LEU A 75 -11.95 -5.64 -10.39
N ALA A 76 -11.64 -6.58 -9.50
CA ALA A 76 -12.40 -7.82 -9.34
C ALA A 76 -13.88 -7.52 -9.03
N LEU A 77 -14.15 -6.63 -8.08
CA LEU A 77 -15.51 -6.20 -7.74
C LEU A 77 -16.22 -5.51 -8.92
N TYR A 78 -15.50 -4.68 -9.68
CA TYR A 78 -16.05 -4.07 -10.89
C TYR A 78 -16.45 -5.11 -11.93
N LEU A 79 -15.61 -6.12 -12.19
CA LEU A 79 -15.89 -7.19 -13.14
C LEU A 79 -17.11 -8.01 -12.71
N VAL A 80 -17.18 -8.43 -11.44
CA VAL A 80 -18.37 -9.12 -10.91
C VAL A 80 -19.63 -8.27 -11.07
N GLY A 81 -19.53 -6.96 -10.85
CA GLY A 81 -20.63 -6.02 -11.06
C GLY A 81 -21.11 -5.89 -12.52
N GLN A 82 -20.29 -6.27 -13.51
CA GLN A 82 -20.67 -6.27 -14.93
C GLN A 82 -21.32 -7.60 -15.38
N VAL A 83 -21.28 -8.65 -14.55
CA VAL A 83 -21.91 -9.93 -14.87
C VAL A 83 -23.42 -9.77 -14.91
N ARG A 84 -24.00 -9.99 -16.10
CA ARG A 84 -25.45 -9.87 -16.35
C ARG A 84 -26.24 -11.07 -15.87
N ASP A 85 -25.69 -12.27 -16.01
CA ASP A 85 -26.32 -13.52 -15.58
C ASP A 85 -25.72 -13.97 -14.25
N ARG A 86 -26.48 -13.81 -13.17
CA ARG A 86 -26.04 -14.17 -11.80
C ARG A 86 -26.36 -15.62 -11.45
N GLY A 87 -26.96 -16.38 -12.37
CA GLY A 87 -27.33 -17.79 -12.14
C GLY A 87 -26.18 -18.77 -12.35
N THR A 88 -25.10 -18.37 -13.04
CA THR A 88 -23.95 -19.20 -13.36
C THR A 88 -22.69 -18.75 -12.63
N ASP A 89 -21.88 -19.70 -12.16
CA ASP A 89 -20.60 -19.39 -11.48
C ASP A 89 -19.51 -18.92 -12.45
N SER A 90 -19.67 -19.13 -13.76
CA SER A 90 -18.77 -18.58 -14.79
C SER A 90 -19.43 -17.43 -15.54
N ALA A 91 -18.63 -16.47 -16.01
CA ALA A 91 -19.14 -15.36 -16.81
C ALA A 91 -18.15 -14.90 -17.89
N GLU A 92 -18.68 -14.52 -19.06
CA GLU A 92 -17.94 -13.77 -20.07
C GLU A 92 -18.42 -12.31 -20.08
N ILE A 93 -17.46 -11.39 -20.07
CA ILE A 93 -17.70 -9.95 -20.02
C ILE A 93 -16.98 -9.29 -21.20
N GLU A 94 -17.72 -8.51 -21.97
CA GLU A 94 -17.13 -7.58 -22.94
C GLU A 94 -16.97 -6.20 -22.31
N LEU A 95 -15.74 -5.70 -22.24
CA LEU A 95 -15.45 -4.36 -21.72
C LEU A 95 -15.90 -3.29 -22.72
N VAL A 96 -17.14 -2.82 -22.65
CA VAL A 96 -17.67 -1.77 -23.54
C VAL A 96 -16.89 -0.45 -23.44
N LEU A 97 -16.18 -0.20 -22.35
CA LEU A 97 -15.33 0.97 -22.17
C LEU A 97 -13.85 0.65 -22.43
N PRO A 98 -13.06 1.61 -22.95
CA PRO A 98 -11.62 1.43 -23.05
C PRO A 98 -10.99 1.29 -21.65
N LYS A 99 -9.93 0.47 -21.54
CA LYS A 99 -9.24 0.14 -20.27
C LYS A 99 -8.80 1.40 -19.50
N SER A 100 -8.39 2.45 -20.19
CA SER A 100 -8.01 3.73 -19.59
C SER A 100 -9.17 4.43 -18.87
N LEU A 101 -10.38 4.36 -19.42
CA LEU A 101 -11.56 4.98 -18.83
C LEU A 101 -12.09 4.16 -17.66
N ILE A 102 -11.98 2.83 -17.73
CA ILE A 102 -12.27 1.95 -16.60
C ILE A 102 -11.27 2.21 -15.45
N ALA A 103 -9.98 2.34 -15.75
CA ALA A 103 -8.96 2.69 -14.76
C ALA A 103 -9.30 4.01 -14.04
N ALA A 104 -9.67 5.04 -14.80
CA ALA A 104 -10.12 6.31 -14.24
C ALA A 104 -11.35 6.16 -13.32
N ARG A 105 -12.34 5.35 -13.71
CA ARG A 105 -13.54 5.06 -12.90
C ARG A 105 -13.22 4.33 -11.60
N LEU A 106 -12.20 3.49 -11.59
CA LEU A 106 -11.71 2.79 -10.41
C LEU A 106 -10.72 3.63 -9.57
N SER A 107 -10.47 4.88 -9.99
CA SER A 107 -9.50 5.79 -9.39
C SER A 107 -8.10 5.18 -9.29
N ILE A 108 -7.67 4.46 -10.34
CA ILE A 108 -6.34 3.87 -10.46
C ILE A 108 -5.69 4.30 -11.78
N LYS A 109 -4.36 4.29 -11.83
CA LYS A 109 -3.62 4.63 -13.06
C LYS A 109 -3.75 3.51 -14.11
N PRO A 110 -3.65 3.82 -15.42
CA PRO A 110 -3.71 2.81 -16.48
C PRO A 110 -2.64 1.72 -16.35
N GLU A 111 -1.45 2.06 -15.87
CA GLU A 111 -0.36 1.12 -15.64
C GLU A 111 -0.74 0.14 -14.50
N THR A 112 -1.29 0.66 -13.40
CA THR A 112 -1.78 -0.14 -12.26
C THR A 112 -2.93 -1.04 -12.68
N PHE A 113 -3.85 -0.56 -13.52
CA PHE A 113 -4.93 -1.38 -14.08
C PHE A 113 -4.38 -2.56 -14.89
N SER A 114 -3.38 -2.31 -15.74
CA SER A 114 -2.76 -3.35 -16.55
C SER A 114 -2.06 -4.40 -15.68
N ARG A 115 -1.37 -3.96 -14.62
CA ARG A 115 -0.76 -4.85 -13.62
C ARG A 115 -1.81 -5.66 -12.85
N ALA A 116 -2.94 -5.06 -12.48
CA ALA A 116 -4.04 -5.74 -11.79
C ALA A 116 -4.70 -6.83 -12.66
N ILE A 117 -4.93 -6.56 -13.96
CA ILE A 117 -5.39 -7.58 -14.92
C ILE A 117 -4.39 -8.74 -15.02
N ALA A 118 -3.10 -8.43 -15.15
CA ALA A 118 -2.07 -9.46 -15.21
C ALA A 118 -2.04 -10.30 -13.91
N ASN A 119 -2.14 -9.67 -12.74
CA ASN A 119 -2.17 -10.36 -11.45
C ASN A 119 -3.36 -11.34 -11.33
N LEU A 120 -4.58 -10.91 -11.70
CA LEU A 120 -5.76 -11.77 -11.71
C LEU A 120 -5.60 -12.95 -12.69
N ARG A 121 -4.98 -12.71 -13.84
CA ARG A 121 -4.71 -13.76 -14.84
C ARG A 121 -3.67 -14.75 -14.36
N ASP A 122 -2.58 -14.28 -13.77
CA ASP A 122 -1.49 -15.12 -13.29
C ASP A 122 -1.94 -15.98 -12.10
N ARG A 123 -2.96 -15.56 -11.35
CA ARG A 123 -3.67 -16.36 -10.33
C ARG A 123 -4.74 -17.31 -10.90
N GLY A 124 -4.98 -17.29 -12.21
CA GLY A 124 -6.01 -18.10 -12.86
C GLY A 124 -7.45 -17.68 -12.57
N LEU A 125 -7.65 -16.49 -12.00
CA LEU A 125 -8.98 -15.99 -11.61
C LEU A 125 -9.75 -15.36 -12.77
N ILE A 126 -9.04 -14.91 -13.81
CA ILE A 126 -9.62 -14.42 -15.06
C ILE A 126 -8.76 -14.87 -16.26
N ASP A 127 -9.36 -15.01 -17.43
CA ASP A 127 -8.65 -14.93 -18.71
C ASP A 127 -9.04 -13.62 -19.41
N SER A 128 -8.09 -13.00 -20.11
CA SER A 128 -8.37 -11.73 -20.82
C SER A 128 -7.82 -11.80 -22.24
N ARG A 129 -8.71 -11.61 -23.22
CA ARG A 129 -8.41 -11.57 -24.65
C ARG A 129 -8.88 -10.24 -25.22
N ALA A 130 -7.94 -9.31 -25.39
CA ALA A 130 -8.20 -7.94 -25.82
C ALA A 130 -9.25 -7.22 -24.95
N ARG A 131 -10.51 -7.24 -25.38
CA ARG A 131 -11.68 -6.58 -24.77
C ARG A 131 -12.64 -7.57 -24.09
N GLN A 132 -12.46 -8.87 -24.29
CA GLN A 132 -13.23 -9.92 -23.63
C GLN A 132 -12.48 -10.41 -22.39
N ILE A 133 -13.21 -10.57 -21.29
CA ILE A 133 -12.72 -11.14 -20.04
C ILE A 133 -13.61 -12.34 -19.71
N SER A 134 -12.99 -13.49 -19.50
CA SER A 134 -13.65 -14.70 -19.01
C SER A 134 -13.34 -14.86 -17.53
N ILE A 135 -14.37 -15.08 -16.72
CA ILE A 135 -14.29 -15.38 -15.29
C ILE A 135 -14.65 -16.87 -15.14
N PRO A 136 -13.69 -17.76 -14.83
CA PRO A 136 -13.95 -19.19 -14.67
C PRO A 136 -14.84 -19.52 -13.47
N SER A 137 -14.65 -18.81 -12.35
CA SER A 137 -15.48 -18.92 -11.14
C SER A 137 -15.59 -17.57 -10.44
N ILE A 138 -16.82 -17.05 -10.34
CA ILE A 138 -17.15 -15.81 -9.63
C ILE A 138 -16.93 -16.02 -8.13
N GLN A 139 -17.26 -17.20 -7.60
CA GLN A 139 -17.03 -17.52 -6.20
C GLN A 139 -15.54 -17.52 -5.84
N SER A 140 -14.68 -18.17 -6.63
CA SER A 140 -13.23 -18.14 -6.39
C SER A 140 -12.68 -16.71 -6.46
N LEU A 141 -13.13 -15.91 -7.43
CA LEU A 141 -12.73 -14.52 -7.56
C LEU A 141 -13.14 -13.67 -6.35
N LEU A 142 -14.33 -13.89 -5.78
CA LEU A 142 -14.78 -13.16 -4.59
C LEU A 142 -14.09 -13.62 -3.30
N ASN A 143 -13.90 -14.93 -3.14
CA ASN A 143 -13.30 -15.52 -1.94
C ASN A 143 -11.84 -15.06 -1.74
N GLU A 144 -11.07 -14.96 -2.83
CA GLU A 144 -9.69 -14.45 -2.83
C GLU A 144 -9.56 -13.09 -2.12
N PHE A 145 -10.57 -12.22 -2.26
CA PHE A 145 -10.55 -10.88 -1.67
C PHE A 145 -11.40 -10.75 -0.40
N ALA A 146 -12.17 -11.77 -0.04
CA ALA A 146 -12.95 -11.82 1.21
C ALA A 146 -12.06 -12.21 2.41
N GLU A 147 -11.08 -13.11 2.22
CA GLU A 147 -10.18 -13.56 3.29
C GLU A 147 -9.23 -12.46 3.79
N GLY A 148 -9.00 -11.40 3.00
CA GLY A 148 -8.26 -10.21 3.43
C GLY A 148 -9.06 -9.24 4.32
N GLN A 149 -10.33 -9.54 4.61
CA GLN A 149 -11.26 -8.67 5.31
C GLN A 149 -11.77 -9.31 6.61
N ALA A 150 -10.89 -9.83 7.45
CA ALA A 150 -11.21 -9.98 8.87
C ALA A 150 -11.29 -8.58 9.50
N PRO A 151 -12.43 -8.17 10.09
CA PRO A 151 -12.52 -6.89 10.77
C PRO A 151 -11.59 -6.92 11.99
N ASN A 152 -10.57 -6.07 12.01
CA ASN A 152 -9.75 -5.85 13.20
C ASN A 152 -10.65 -5.29 14.32
N PRO A 153 -10.92 -6.03 15.41
CA PRO A 153 -11.87 -5.63 16.42
C PRO A 153 -11.21 -4.74 17.48
N GLU A 154 -10.51 -3.68 17.09
CA GLU A 154 -9.86 -2.76 18.06
C GLU A 154 -9.89 -1.31 17.57
N HIS A 155 -11.08 -0.70 17.53
CA HIS A 155 -11.26 0.76 17.68
C HIS A 155 -12.70 1.04 18.16
N LYS A 156 -13.00 0.66 19.41
CA LYS A 156 -14.16 1.22 20.12
C LYS A 156 -13.75 2.51 20.82
N ALA A 157 -14.21 3.62 20.21
CA ALA A 157 -14.77 4.80 20.85
C ALA A 157 -14.21 5.23 22.22
N GLY A 158 -13.28 6.17 22.20
CA GLY A 158 -13.13 7.18 23.25
C GLY A 158 -13.62 8.52 22.70
N VAL A 159 -14.94 8.77 22.76
CA VAL A 159 -15.51 10.09 22.49
C VAL A 159 -15.36 10.94 23.75
N ILE A 160 -14.79 12.12 23.53
CA ILE A 160 -14.57 13.23 24.45
C ILE A 160 -15.93 13.82 24.86
N ALA A 161 -16.12 14.06 26.15
CA ALA A 161 -17.07 15.06 26.64
C ALA A 161 -16.36 15.90 27.70
N SER A 162 -15.91 17.08 27.29
CA SER A 162 -15.65 18.23 28.14
C SER A 162 -16.98 18.78 28.66
N ASP A 163 -17.09 19.09 29.95
CA ASP A 163 -17.27 20.48 30.37
C ASP A 163 -17.04 20.64 31.89
N SER A 164 -16.34 21.72 32.24
CA SER A 164 -16.23 22.26 33.61
C SER A 164 -17.49 23.08 33.93
N PRO A 165 -17.68 23.60 35.17
CA PRO A 165 -16.85 24.68 35.72
C PRO A 165 -16.08 24.29 37.00
#